data_AF-A6LKT0-F1
#
_entry.id   AF-A6LKT0-F1
#
_cell.length_a   1.000
_cell.length_b   1.000
_cell.length_c   1.000
_cell.angle_alpha   90.00
_cell.angle_beta   90.00
_cell.angle_gamma   90.00
#
_symmetry.space_group_name_H-M   'P 1'
#
loop_
_entity.id
_entity.type
_entity.pdbx_description
1 polymer ?
#
loop_
_entity_poly.entity_id
_entity_poly.type
_entity_poly.pdbx_seq_one_letter_code
_entity_poly.pdbx_strand_id
1 'polypeptide(L)'
;MKVESVNQIKVDKLKKVSEEFVANFFFQIFRKMYDTVPKSSLIPESFGEKWFRENLLYEYSKNAVKSDLRDLTDSVYKALGGKVYQKK
;
A
#
# COMPACT_ATOMS: atom_id res chain seq x y z
N MET A 1 -27.60 13.72 -9.86
CA MET A 1 -26.82 12.63 -9.24
C MET A 1 -26.36 11.70 -10.36
N LYS A 2 -25.05 11.56 -10.63
CA LYS A 2 -24.56 10.62 -11.65
C LYS A 2 -24.60 9.22 -11.04
N VAL A 3 -25.44 8.33 -11.57
CA VAL A 3 -25.48 6.92 -11.16
C VAL A 3 -24.32 6.22 -11.85
N GLU A 4 -23.31 5.84 -11.09
CA GLU A 4 -22.20 5.04 -11.59
C GLU A 4 -22.68 3.62 -11.91
N SER A 5 -22.21 3.06 -13.04
CA SER A 5 -22.58 1.70 -13.42
C SER A 5 -21.93 0.66 -12.48
N VAL A 6 -22.61 -0.46 -12.24
CA VAL A 6 -22.11 -1.57 -11.39
C VAL A 6 -20.71 -2.06 -11.81
N ASN A 7 -20.37 -1.96 -13.09
CA ASN A 7 -19.05 -2.33 -13.59
C ASN A 7 -17.95 -1.34 -13.14
N GLN A 8 -18.25 -0.04 -13.12
CA GLN A 8 -17.31 0.98 -12.66
C GLN A 8 -16.95 0.77 -11.18
N ILE A 9 -17.95 0.50 -10.34
CA ILE A 9 -17.77 0.22 -8.91
C ILE A 9 -16.86 -1.00 -8.69
N LYS A 10 -16.98 -2.05 -9.52
CA LYS A 10 -16.14 -3.24 -9.42
C LYS A 10 -14.69 -2.97 -9.85
N VAL A 11 -14.49 -2.16 -10.90
CA VAL A 11 -13.17 -1.72 -11.37
C VAL A 11 -12.44 -0.94 -10.26
N ASP A 12 -13.13 0.05 -9.67
CA ASP A 12 -12.53 0.92 -8.66
C ASP A 12 -12.20 0.15 -7.38
N LYS A 13 -13.04 -0.80 -6.98
CA LYS A 13 -12.75 -1.72 -5.87
C LYS A 13 -11.52 -2.58 -6.15
N LEU A 14 -11.41 -3.17 -7.34
CA LEU A 14 -10.26 -4.01 -7.70
C LEU A 14 -8.95 -3.20 -7.71
N LYS A 15 -9.01 -1.97 -8.23
CA LYS A 15 -7.87 -1.06 -8.21
C LYS A 15 -7.44 -0.71 -6.78
N LYS A 16 -8.40 -0.36 -5.93
CA LYS A 16 -8.13 -0.05 -4.51
C LYS A 16 -7.53 -1.23 -3.76
N VAL A 17 -8.04 -2.44 -3.97
CA VAL A 17 -7.48 -3.67 -3.36
C VAL A 17 -6.05 -3.93 -3.85
N SER A 18 -5.76 -3.64 -5.12
CA SER A 18 -4.41 -3.78 -5.67
C SER A 18 -3.44 -2.79 -5.04
N GLU A 19 -3.87 -1.53 -4.87
CA GLU A 19 -3.11 -0.49 -4.15
C GLU A 19 -2.84 -0.88 -2.69
N GLU A 20 -3.87 -1.35 -1.97
CA GLU A 20 -3.76 -1.79 -0.57
C GLU A 20 -2.84 -3.00 -0.42
N PHE A 21 -2.88 -3.95 -1.36
CA PHE A 21 -1.99 -5.10 -1.35
C PHE A 21 -0.52 -4.67 -1.48
N VAL A 22 -0.19 -3.84 -2.48
CA VAL A 22 1.18 -3.37 -2.69
C VAL A 22 1.64 -2.51 -1.51
N ALA A 23 0.77 -1.66 -0.96
CA ALA A 23 1.10 -0.82 0.19
C ALA A 23 1.42 -1.67 1.42
N ASN A 24 0.63 -2.70 1.70
CA ASN A 24 0.89 -3.62 2.80
C ASN A 24 2.21 -4.39 2.62
N PHE A 25 2.52 -4.81 1.39
CA PHE A 25 3.77 -5.48 1.10
C PHE A 25 4.99 -4.58 1.36
N PHE A 26 4.96 -3.34 0.85
CA PHE A 26 6.05 -2.38 1.06
C PHE A 26 6.16 -1.90 2.50
N PHE A 27 5.04 -1.80 3.22
CA PHE A 27 5.06 -1.54 4.66
C PHE A 27 5.88 -2.58 5.40
N GLN A 28 5.70 -3.87 5.10
CA GLN A 28 6.50 -4.94 5.70
C GLN A 28 7.98 -4.85 5.32
N ILE A 29 8.29 -4.43 4.08
CA ILE A 29 9.68 -4.21 3.65
C ILE A 29 10.30 -3.07 4.45
N PHE A 30 9.65 -1.89 4.50
CA PHE A 30 10.17 -0.74 5.22
C PHE A 30 10.33 -1.01 6.72
N ARG A 31 9.39 -1.75 7.31
CA ARG A 31 9.49 -2.19 8.70
C ARG A 31 10.73 -3.06 8.92
N LYS A 32 10.93 -4.09 8.09
CA LYS A 32 12.12 -4.95 8.16
C LYS A 32 13.41 -4.17 7.94
N MET A 33 13.43 -3.22 6.99
CA MET A 33 14.58 -2.35 6.77
C MET A 33 14.89 -1.52 8.01
N TYR A 34 13.87 -0.91 8.62
CA TYR A 34 14.06 -0.12 9.84
C TYR A 34 14.57 -0.98 11.00
N ASP A 35 14.08 -2.21 11.15
CA ASP A 35 14.54 -3.13 12.20
C ASP A 35 16.03 -3.50 12.07
N THR A 36 16.66 -3.27 10.90
CA THR A 36 18.12 -3.42 10.74
C THR A 36 18.93 -2.24 11.27
N VAL A 37 18.29 -1.10 11.55
CA VAL A 37 18.97 0.10 12.08
C VAL A 37 19.34 -0.15 13.55
N PRO A 38 20.63 -0.05 13.93
CA PRO A 38 21.05 -0.21 15.31
C PRO A 38 20.35 0.79 16.23
N LYS A 39 19.69 0.28 17.28
CA LYS A 39 18.99 1.11 18.27
C LYS A 39 19.96 1.54 19.36
N SER A 40 19.81 2.78 19.84
CA SER A 40 20.60 3.29 20.97
C SER A 40 20.36 2.43 22.21
N SER A 41 21.45 2.02 22.88
CA SER A 41 21.39 1.36 24.19
C SER A 41 21.17 2.35 25.34
N LEU A 42 21.33 3.65 25.09
CA LEU A 42 21.28 4.69 26.13
C LEU A 42 19.85 5.17 26.40
N ILE A 43 18.99 5.18 25.38
CA ILE A 43 17.60 5.62 25.49
C ILE A 43 16.72 4.54 24.87
N PRO A 44 15.89 3.85 25.67
CA PRO A 44 15.00 2.82 25.15
C PRO A 44 13.89 3.44 24.30
N GLU A 45 13.54 2.76 23.21
CA GLU A 45 12.41 3.12 22.36
C GLU A 45 11.12 3.14 23.19
N SER A 46 10.40 4.26 23.15
CA SER A 46 9.10 4.36 23.83
C SER A 46 8.01 3.69 23.00
N PHE A 47 6.91 3.28 23.66
CA PHE A 47 5.73 2.76 22.96
C PHE A 47 5.19 3.76 21.93
N GLY A 48 5.13 5.05 22.29
CA GLY A 48 4.64 6.11 21.41
C GLY A 48 5.52 6.30 20.18
N GLU A 49 6.83 6.26 20.35
CA GLU A 49 7.80 6.33 19.24
C GLU A 49 7.65 5.12 18.29
N LYS A 50 7.56 3.91 18.84
CA LYS A 50 7.30 2.70 18.06
C LYS A 50 6.00 2.81 17.27
N TRP A 51 4.92 3.22 17.93
CA TRP A 51 3.62 3.37 17.31
C TRP A 51 3.63 4.44 16.21
N PHE A 52 4.22 5.60 16.48
CA PHE A 52 4.32 6.68 15.50
C PHE A 52 5.12 6.25 14.28
N ARG A 53 6.26 5.59 14.48
CA ARG A 53 7.07 5.05 13.38
C ARG A 53 6.28 4.06 12.54
N GLU A 54 5.61 3.08 13.14
CA GLU A 54 4.83 2.07 12.40
C GLU A 54 3.77 2.75 11.51
N ASN A 55 3.07 3.76 12.02
CA ASN A 55 2.12 4.54 11.23
C ASN A 55 2.80 5.34 10.12
N LEU A 56 3.95 5.96 10.41
CA LEU A 56 4.71 6.72 9.43
C LEU A 56 5.16 5.85 8.25
N LEU A 57 5.70 4.65 8.53
CA LEU A 57 6.10 3.69 7.50
C LEU A 57 4.90 3.22 6.67
N TYR A 58 3.73 3.05 7.29
CA TYR A 58 2.50 2.71 6.59
C TYR A 58 2.04 3.84 5.66
N GLU A 59 2.07 5.11 6.10
CA GLU A 59 1.75 6.26 5.25
C GLU A 59 2.71 6.39 4.07
N TYR A 60 4.02 6.19 4.30
CA TYR A 60 5.00 6.17 3.20
C TYR A 60 4.69 5.09 2.17
N SER A 61 4.27 3.91 2.63
CA SER A 61 3.88 2.81 1.73
C SER A 61 2.64 3.17 0.90
N LYS A 62 1.63 3.80 1.52
CA LYS A 62 0.44 4.29 0.82
C LYS A 62 0.74 5.41 -0.18
N ASN A 63 1.72 6.25 0.10
CA ASN A 63 2.16 7.29 -0.84
C ASN A 63 2.92 6.68 -2.01
N ALA A 64 3.85 5.75 -1.74
CA ALA A 64 4.64 5.09 -2.77
C ALA A 64 3.77 4.35 -3.79
N VAL A 65 2.65 3.71 -3.40
CA VAL A 65 1.74 3.06 -4.36
C VAL A 65 0.99 4.00 -5.30
N LYS A 66 0.87 5.29 -4.93
CA LYS A 66 0.21 6.31 -5.76
C LYS A 66 1.18 7.01 -6.72
N SER A 67 2.47 7.06 -6.37
CA SER A 67 3.55 7.64 -7.18
C SER A 67 4.44 6.54 -7.76
N ASP A 68 5.45 6.14 -6.99
CA ASP A 68 6.66 5.45 -7.47
C ASP A 68 6.43 3.97 -7.80
N LEU A 69 5.42 3.35 -7.19
CA LEU A 69 5.07 1.94 -7.37
C LEU A 69 3.81 1.75 -8.23
N ARG A 70 3.36 2.78 -8.93
CA ARG A 70 2.13 2.74 -9.73
C ARG A 70 2.15 1.61 -10.77
N ASP A 71 3.27 1.40 -11.45
CA ASP A 71 3.40 0.34 -12.46
C ASP A 71 3.28 -1.06 -11.86
N LEU A 72 3.76 -1.24 -10.62
CA LEU A 72 3.62 -2.48 -9.88
C LEU A 72 2.17 -2.71 -9.46
N THR A 73 1.51 -1.68 -8.95
CA THR A 73 0.07 -1.70 -8.64
C THR A 73 -0.77 -2.07 -9.87
N ASP A 74 -0.47 -1.49 -11.03
CA ASP A 74 -1.16 -1.80 -12.30
C ASP A 74 -0.89 -3.24 -12.76
N SER A 75 0.30 -3.77 -12.49
CA SER A 75 0.65 -5.17 -12.77
C SER A 75 -0.13 -6.13 -11.86
N VAL A 76 -0.23 -5.83 -10.57
CA VAL A 76 -1.06 -6.59 -9.61
C VAL A 76 -2.53 -6.54 -10.00
N TYR A 77 -3.04 -5.37 -10.36
CA TYR A 77 -4.41 -5.20 -10.85
C TYR A 77 -4.69 -6.10 -12.07
N LYS A 78 -3.78 -6.12 -13.05
CA LYS A 78 -3.89 -6.99 -14.24
C LYS A 78 -3.86 -8.47 -13.85
N ALA A 79 -3.01 -8.86 -12.91
CA ALA A 79 -2.88 -10.24 -12.44
C ALA A 79 -4.14 -10.73 -11.69
N LEU A 80 -4.79 -9.85 -10.92
CA LEU A 80 -6.01 -10.14 -10.15
C LEU A 80 -7.30 -10.14 -11.00
N GLY A 81 -7.18 -10.14 -12.34
CA GLY A 81 -8.34 -10.21 -13.23
C GLY A 81 -8.79 -8.86 -13.78
N GLY A 82 -7.99 -7.80 -13.68
CA GLY A 82 -8.28 -6.51 -14.33
C GLY A 82 -8.55 -6.62 -15.83
N LYS A 83 -7.98 -7.64 -16.50
CA LYS A 83 -8.25 -7.96 -17.91
C LYS A 83 -9.71 -8.33 -18.21
N VAL A 84 -10.44 -8.88 -17.23
CA VAL A 84 -11.86 -9.24 -17.36
C VAL A 84 -12.73 -7.97 -17.38
N TYR A 85 -12.29 -6.90 -16.72
CA TYR A 85 -13.00 -5.64 -16.66
C TYR A 85 -12.65 -4.66 -17.79
N GLN A 86 -11.56 -4.90 -18.53
CA GLN A 86 -11.18 -4.10 -19.71
C GLN A 86 -11.87 -4.55 -21.01
N LYS A 87 -12.64 -5.64 -21.01
CA LYS A 87 -13.46 -6.05 -22.16
C LYS A 87 -14.85 -5.39 -22.09
N LYS A 88 -14.95 -4.16 -22.59
CA LYS A 88 -16.15 -3.64 -23.26
C LYS A 88 -15.73 -2.60 -24.30
#